data_AF-A0A931SND8-F1
#
_entry.id   AF-A0A931SND8-F1
#
_cell.length_a   1.000
_cell.length_b   1.000
_cell.length_c   1.000
_cell.angle_alpha   90.00
_cell.angle_beta   90.00
_cell.angle_gamma   90.00
#
_symmetry.space_group_name_H-M   'P 1'
#
loop_
_entity.id
_entity.type
_entity.pdbx_description
1 polymer ?
#
loop_
_entity_poly.entity_id
_entity_poly.type
_entity_poly.pdbx_seq_one_letter_code
_entity_poly.pdbx_strand_id
1 'polypeptide(L)'
;MSTGSGVLRDLVGGPFRRRMPYIVIGVLLLTAVAVIAWVVWSDLTRRGGEGEGKGEREASVAPSLTLEGLGQGAWRVGGLVSGQGGTAYTAKIVDGQSRGVFDLKVDGATGEPIPRGEAEGIGANPPVSGTTPVDEETLRARVSEVLTRLAVGQVKTREEGTSLEVALTYRSKQVATLTVDARTSTVISKGERPPSEGKGQERPEGKKARLVPGNLVQPLGWLAAMIAIVSTLHYSWRRAQTTVIRESQGDAKAVAIRRLRSLLWGHEVFGFLALGLAVLHLVNFWDRLQVSTSWLLFFMMVTVVLSGVFRQVTGRYQLVRMYWRSFHIPYTVLFFAVLIVHVLMKIGELGGD
;
A
#
# COMPACT_ATOMS: atom_id res chain seq x y z
N MET A 1 11.54 -71.88 9.80
CA MET A 1 12.22 -71.17 8.69
C MET A 1 11.95 -69.67 8.85
N SER A 2 12.93 -68.93 9.40
CA SER A 2 12.86 -67.49 9.62
C SER A 2 14.26 -66.93 9.40
N THR A 3 14.58 -66.58 8.15
CA THR A 3 15.84 -65.98 7.74
C THR A 3 15.53 -64.93 6.69
N GLY A 4 15.77 -63.65 6.99
CA GLY A 4 15.85 -62.66 5.90
C GLY A 4 15.39 -61.23 6.16
N SER A 5 15.47 -60.66 7.36
CA SER A 5 15.19 -59.21 7.55
C SER A 5 16.27 -58.42 8.30
N GLY A 6 17.39 -59.04 8.68
CA GLY A 6 18.43 -58.38 9.47
C GLY A 6 19.36 -57.43 8.69
N VAL A 7 19.59 -57.67 7.39
CA VAL A 7 20.72 -57.04 6.68
C VAL A 7 20.42 -55.62 6.19
N LEU A 8 19.15 -55.25 6.00
CA LEU A 8 18.78 -53.89 5.56
C LEU A 8 18.69 -52.87 6.72
N ARG A 9 18.78 -53.30 7.97
CA ARG A 9 18.74 -52.40 9.14
C ARG A 9 20.09 -51.74 9.44
N ASP A 10 21.19 -52.39 9.08
CA ASP A 10 22.54 -51.91 9.41
C ASP A 10 23.14 -51.00 8.34
N LEU A 11 22.58 -50.95 7.13
CA LEU A 11 23.03 -50.04 6.07
C LEU A 11 22.55 -48.58 6.21
N VAL A 12 21.62 -48.31 7.14
CA VAL A 12 21.09 -46.94 7.38
C VAL A 12 21.51 -46.39 8.76
N GLY A 13 22.19 -47.20 9.58
CA GLY A 13 22.56 -46.88 10.95
C GLY A 13 24.03 -46.48 11.10
N GLY A 14 24.32 -45.19 11.24
CA GLY A 14 25.61 -44.78 11.81
C GLY A 14 25.94 -43.31 11.55
N PRO A 15 26.37 -42.94 10.33
CA PRO A 15 26.81 -41.57 10.06
C PRO A 15 25.72 -40.64 9.50
N PHE A 16 24.75 -41.15 8.74
CA PHE A 16 23.77 -40.30 8.03
C PHE A 16 22.73 -39.66 8.98
N ARG A 17 22.35 -40.39 10.05
CA ARG A 17 21.35 -39.95 11.02
C ARG A 17 21.84 -38.85 11.98
N ARG A 18 23.16 -38.73 12.19
CA ARG A 18 23.76 -37.67 13.00
C ARG A 18 24.03 -36.38 12.20
N ARG A 19 24.23 -36.47 10.89
CA ARG A 19 24.61 -35.31 10.06
C ARG A 19 23.43 -34.55 9.44
N MET A 20 22.27 -35.20 9.27
CA MET A 20 21.08 -34.54 8.70
C MET A 20 20.57 -33.27 9.42
N PRO A 21 20.55 -33.16 10.77
CA PRO A 21 20.10 -31.92 11.42
C PRO A 21 21.04 -30.75 11.10
N TYR A 22 22.33 -31.00 10.96
CA TYR A 22 23.31 -29.99 10.54
C TYR A 22 23.15 -29.60 9.08
N ILE A 23 22.67 -30.49 8.21
CA ILE A 23 22.38 -30.16 6.81
C ILE A 23 21.14 -29.27 6.73
N VAL A 24 20.07 -29.54 7.48
CA VAL A 24 18.84 -28.71 7.45
C VAL A 24 19.08 -27.35 8.12
N ILE A 25 19.74 -27.33 9.28
CA ILE A 25 20.15 -26.08 9.95
C ILE A 25 21.15 -25.33 9.06
N GLY A 26 22.06 -26.05 8.41
CA GLY A 26 23.03 -25.50 7.46
C GLY A 26 22.32 -24.83 6.28
N VAL A 27 21.37 -25.50 5.64
CA VAL A 27 20.59 -24.93 4.53
C VAL A 27 19.80 -23.71 5.00
N LEU A 28 19.15 -23.75 6.17
CA LEU A 28 18.38 -22.61 6.69
C LEU A 28 19.25 -21.41 7.08
N LEU A 29 20.40 -21.66 7.71
CA LEU A 29 21.41 -20.61 7.95
C LEU A 29 21.94 -20.08 6.62
N LEU A 30 22.15 -20.93 5.62
CA LEU A 30 22.58 -20.51 4.29
C LEU A 30 21.50 -19.66 3.61
N THR A 31 20.22 -20.00 3.74
CA THR A 31 19.11 -19.19 3.18
C THR A 31 18.97 -17.87 3.93
N ALA A 32 19.05 -17.87 5.26
CA ALA A 32 19.00 -16.66 6.07
C ALA A 32 20.19 -15.74 5.79
N VAL A 33 21.41 -16.29 5.71
CA VAL A 33 22.63 -15.57 5.34
C VAL A 33 22.55 -15.10 3.89
N ALA A 34 22.00 -15.88 2.95
CA ALA A 34 21.80 -15.45 1.57
C ALA A 34 20.78 -14.31 1.48
N VAL A 35 19.70 -14.34 2.26
CA VAL A 35 18.72 -13.24 2.33
C VAL A 35 19.34 -12.01 2.97
N ILE A 36 20.06 -12.14 4.09
CA ILE A 36 20.74 -11.01 4.74
C ILE A 36 21.83 -10.45 3.82
N ALA A 37 22.65 -11.30 3.20
CA ALA A 37 23.67 -10.90 2.25
C ALA A 37 23.05 -10.27 1.02
N TRP A 38 21.89 -10.75 0.54
CA TRP A 38 21.17 -10.14 -0.58
C TRP A 38 20.57 -8.78 -0.20
N VAL A 39 20.01 -8.64 1.00
CA VAL A 39 19.52 -7.36 1.53
C VAL A 39 20.68 -6.37 1.70
N VAL A 40 21.78 -6.79 2.34
CA VAL A 40 22.99 -5.97 2.52
C VAL A 40 23.64 -5.64 1.19
N TRP A 41 23.70 -6.58 0.25
CA TRP A 41 24.18 -6.35 -1.12
C TRP A 41 23.27 -5.40 -1.88
N SER A 42 21.95 -5.51 -1.73
CA SER A 42 20.99 -4.58 -2.33
C SER A 42 21.15 -3.18 -1.76
N ASP A 43 21.41 -3.06 -0.45
CA ASP A 43 21.68 -1.78 0.20
C ASP A 43 23.05 -1.22 -0.21
N LEU A 44 24.08 -2.07 -0.31
CA LEU A 44 25.43 -1.69 -0.77
C LEU A 44 25.48 -1.37 -2.27
N THR A 45 24.69 -2.02 -3.12
CA THR A 45 24.59 -1.66 -4.55
C THR A 45 23.74 -0.43 -4.75
N ARG A 46 22.76 -0.18 -3.87
CA ARG A 46 22.03 1.08 -3.82
C ARG A 46 22.93 2.24 -3.39
N ARG A 47 23.76 2.05 -2.36
CA ARG A 47 24.75 3.05 -1.90
C ARG A 47 26.00 3.13 -2.78
N GLY A 48 26.37 2.04 -3.44
CA GLY A 48 27.50 1.95 -4.36
C GLY A 48 27.18 2.51 -5.74
N GLY A 49 25.91 2.44 -6.16
CA GLY A 49 25.39 3.19 -7.31
C GLY A 49 25.28 4.71 -7.06
N GLU A 50 25.40 5.15 -5.80
CA GLU A 50 25.52 6.55 -5.40
C GLU A 50 27.00 7.02 -5.35
N GLY A 51 27.98 6.12 -5.55
CA GLY A 51 29.40 6.41 -5.34
C GLY A 51 30.26 6.64 -6.58
N GLU A 52 29.82 6.29 -7.79
CA GLU A 52 30.64 6.44 -8.99
C GLU A 52 29.81 6.97 -10.18
N GLY A 53 29.86 8.28 -10.35
CA GLY A 53 29.58 8.90 -11.65
C GLY A 53 28.15 9.36 -11.93
N LYS A 54 27.42 9.84 -10.92
CA LYS A 54 26.47 10.93 -11.12
C LYS A 54 26.50 11.77 -9.86
N GLY A 55 27.24 12.88 -9.93
CA GLY A 55 27.12 13.90 -8.93
C GLY A 55 25.64 14.16 -8.67
N GLU A 56 25.24 14.01 -7.42
CA GLU A 56 24.31 14.92 -6.80
C GLU A 56 24.83 16.33 -7.08
N ARG A 57 24.51 16.83 -8.28
CA ARG A 57 23.71 18.02 -8.30
C ARG A 57 22.52 17.68 -7.43
N GLU A 58 22.60 18.06 -6.17
CA GLU A 58 21.55 18.91 -5.67
C GLU A 58 21.16 19.82 -6.85
N ALA A 59 20.04 19.51 -7.46
CA ALA A 59 19.10 20.58 -7.68
C ALA A 59 18.63 20.94 -6.24
N SER A 60 19.18 21.85 -5.42
CA SER A 60 19.95 23.09 -5.65
C SER A 60 19.83 23.62 -7.07
N VAL A 61 18.56 23.65 -7.51
CA VAL A 61 17.94 24.35 -8.63
C VAL A 61 16.66 23.55 -8.97
N ALA A 62 15.50 23.78 -8.37
CA ALA A 62 14.79 25.03 -8.56
C ALA A 62 15.28 26.11 -7.58
N PRO A 63 16.14 27.06 -8.01
CA PRO A 63 16.08 28.36 -7.40
C PRO A 63 14.65 28.74 -7.67
N SER A 64 13.88 29.06 -6.62
CA SER A 64 12.68 29.85 -6.79
C SER A 64 11.94 29.55 -8.10
N LEU A 65 11.12 28.50 -8.15
CA LEU A 65 9.85 28.66 -8.87
C LEU A 65 9.07 29.72 -8.06
N THR A 66 9.62 30.94 -8.01
CA THR A 66 8.89 32.14 -7.69
C THR A 66 7.81 32.15 -8.75
N LEU A 67 6.61 32.43 -8.28
CA LEU A 67 5.47 32.58 -9.16
C LEU A 67 5.71 33.63 -10.28
N GLU A 68 6.74 34.46 -10.17
CA GLU A 68 7.27 35.29 -11.25
C GLU A 68 7.58 34.49 -12.53
N GLY A 69 8.20 33.30 -12.44
CA GLY A 69 8.43 32.42 -13.60
C GLY A 69 7.16 31.76 -14.13
N LEU A 70 6.11 31.64 -13.30
CA LEU A 70 4.78 31.16 -13.67
C LEU A 70 3.84 32.29 -14.14
N GLY A 71 4.33 33.54 -14.21
CA GLY A 71 3.59 34.69 -14.68
C GLY A 71 2.51 35.18 -13.72
N GLN A 72 2.78 35.26 -12.41
CA GLN A 72 1.79 35.69 -11.40
C GLN A 72 1.14 37.06 -11.69
N GLY A 73 1.85 37.97 -12.36
CA GLY A 73 1.31 39.27 -12.82
C GLY A 73 0.38 39.19 -14.03
N ALA A 74 0.21 38.00 -14.62
CA ALA A 74 -0.63 37.75 -15.79
C ALA A 74 -1.91 36.96 -15.47
N TRP A 75 -2.09 36.52 -14.22
CA TRP A 75 -3.29 35.78 -13.84
C TRP A 75 -4.45 36.74 -13.58
N ARG A 76 -5.59 36.45 -14.19
CA ARG A 76 -6.81 37.23 -14.02
C ARG A 76 -8.03 36.33 -13.89
N VAL A 77 -9.08 36.87 -13.29
CA VAL A 77 -10.38 36.18 -13.23
C VAL A 77 -11.01 36.22 -14.61
N GLY A 78 -11.05 35.08 -15.30
CA GLY A 78 -11.70 34.94 -16.61
C GLY A 78 -13.21 34.77 -16.52
N GLY A 79 -13.72 34.30 -15.37
CA GLY A 79 -15.14 34.21 -15.10
C GLY A 79 -15.42 33.69 -13.69
N LEU A 80 -16.61 34.00 -13.19
CA LEU A 80 -17.14 33.51 -11.93
C LEU A 80 -18.37 32.66 -12.24
N VAL A 81 -18.40 31.44 -11.71
CA VAL A 81 -19.56 30.56 -11.81
C VAL A 81 -20.08 30.33 -10.40
N SER A 82 -21.33 30.73 -10.13
CA SER A 82 -21.97 30.49 -8.84
C SER A 82 -22.23 29.00 -8.64
N GLY A 83 -21.92 28.50 -7.44
CA GLY A 83 -22.34 27.19 -6.99
C GLY A 83 -23.82 27.17 -6.57
N GLN A 84 -24.35 25.98 -6.30
CA GLN A 84 -25.70 25.83 -5.76
C GLN A 84 -25.85 26.62 -4.46
N GLY A 85 -26.77 27.58 -4.45
CA GLY A 85 -27.09 28.40 -3.27
C GLY A 85 -26.34 29.73 -3.15
N GLY A 86 -25.45 30.10 -4.08
CA GLY A 86 -24.79 31.41 -4.11
C GLY A 86 -23.79 31.67 -2.98
N THR A 87 -23.53 30.68 -2.13
CA THR A 87 -22.60 30.75 -0.98
C THR A 87 -21.15 30.49 -1.38
N ALA A 88 -20.92 29.85 -2.53
CA ALA A 88 -19.60 29.61 -3.07
C ALA A 88 -19.56 29.89 -4.57
N TYR A 89 -18.42 30.38 -5.04
CA TYR A 89 -18.16 30.64 -6.45
C TYR A 89 -16.93 29.86 -6.89
N THR A 90 -16.94 29.42 -8.14
CA THR A 90 -15.76 28.91 -8.82
C THR A 90 -15.23 29.99 -9.74
N ALA A 91 -14.10 30.59 -9.38
CA ALA A 91 -13.37 31.53 -10.21
C ALA A 91 -12.47 30.77 -11.19
N LYS A 92 -12.71 30.95 -12.49
CA LYS A 92 -11.81 30.45 -13.54
C LYS A 92 -10.64 31.41 -13.67
N ILE A 93 -9.45 30.97 -13.32
CA ILE A 93 -8.25 31.78 -13.41
C ILE A 93 -7.62 31.55 -14.79
N VAL A 94 -7.35 32.63 -15.51
CA VAL A 94 -6.76 32.60 -16.84
C VAL A 94 -5.42 33.34 -16.86
N ASP A 95 -4.55 33.00 -17.80
CA ASP A 95 -3.28 33.70 -18.02
C ASP A 95 -3.46 34.98 -18.87
N GLY A 96 -2.35 35.65 -19.19
CA GLY A 96 -2.35 36.84 -20.05
C GLY A 96 -2.84 36.59 -21.48
N GLN A 97 -2.92 35.32 -21.91
CA GLN A 97 -3.48 34.89 -23.19
C GLN A 97 -4.93 34.40 -23.07
N SER A 98 -5.56 34.54 -21.90
CA SER A 98 -6.92 34.07 -21.60
C SER A 98 -7.08 32.55 -21.60
N ARG A 99 -5.99 31.79 -21.48
CA ARG A 99 -6.05 30.33 -21.35
C ARG A 99 -6.34 29.95 -19.91
N GLY A 100 -7.23 28.98 -19.70
CA GLY A 100 -7.56 28.50 -18.36
C GLY A 100 -6.35 27.89 -17.65
N VAL A 101 -6.00 28.39 -16.48
CA VAL A 101 -4.82 27.96 -15.72
C VAL A 101 -5.24 26.98 -14.62
N PHE A 102 -6.20 27.39 -13.79
CA PHE A 102 -6.79 26.56 -12.74
C PHE A 102 -8.15 27.14 -12.29
N ASP A 103 -8.89 26.34 -11.53
CA ASP A 103 -10.13 26.77 -10.88
C ASP A 103 -9.86 27.06 -9.40
N LEU A 104 -10.34 28.20 -8.91
CA LEU A 104 -10.27 28.59 -7.51
C LEU A 104 -11.68 28.66 -6.92
N LYS A 105 -11.94 27.88 -5.87
CA LYS A 105 -13.19 27.96 -5.13
C LYS A 105 -13.08 29.07 -4.08
N VAL A 106 -14.07 29.96 -4.03
CA VAL A 106 -14.10 31.09 -3.11
C VAL A 106 -15.47 31.21 -2.45
N ASP A 107 -15.47 31.72 -1.23
CA ASP A 107 -16.69 32.02 -0.47
C ASP A 107 -17.38 33.28 -1.02
N GLY A 108 -18.69 33.21 -1.24
CA GLY A 108 -19.47 34.27 -1.89
C GLY A 108 -19.76 35.50 -1.01
N ALA A 109 -19.58 35.40 0.31
CA ALA A 109 -19.76 36.50 1.23
C ALA A 109 -18.45 37.25 1.52
N THR A 110 -17.31 36.54 1.47
CA THR A 110 -16.00 37.09 1.85
C THR A 110 -15.07 37.28 0.66
N GLY A 111 -15.20 36.46 -0.39
CA GLY A 111 -14.25 36.37 -1.49
C GLY A 111 -12.96 35.63 -1.14
N GLU A 112 -12.87 35.03 0.05
CA GLU A 112 -11.69 34.25 0.45
C GLU A 112 -11.69 32.85 -0.18
N PRO A 113 -10.51 32.28 -0.51
CA PRO A 113 -10.39 30.90 -0.97
C PRO A 113 -10.90 29.88 0.03
N ILE A 114 -11.61 28.87 -0.48
CA ILE A 114 -12.03 27.71 0.29
C ILE A 114 -10.94 26.64 0.19
N PRO A 115 -10.41 26.11 1.31
CA PRO A 115 -9.44 25.02 1.31
C PRO A 115 -9.97 23.77 0.60
N ARG A 116 -9.10 23.05 -0.12
CA ARG A 116 -9.49 21.94 -1.00
C ARG A 116 -10.26 20.81 -0.29
N GLY A 117 -9.98 20.55 1.00
CA GLY A 117 -10.69 19.55 1.80
C GLY A 117 -12.03 20.03 2.39
N GLU A 118 -12.19 21.34 2.58
CA GLU A 118 -13.44 21.94 3.11
C GLU A 118 -14.46 22.17 1.98
N ALA A 119 -13.98 22.28 0.75
CA ALA A 119 -14.77 22.51 -0.45
C ALA A 119 -15.73 21.38 -0.87
N GLU A 120 -15.62 20.19 -0.27
CA GLU A 120 -16.51 19.05 -0.50
C GLU A 120 -17.72 19.05 0.47
N GLY A 121 -17.62 19.75 1.61
CA GLY A 121 -18.69 19.81 2.63
C GLY A 121 -19.65 21.01 2.51
N ILE A 122 -19.28 22.05 1.75
CA ILE A 122 -20.09 23.29 1.62
C ILE A 122 -21.37 23.08 0.80
N GLY A 123 -21.50 21.96 0.09
CA GLY A 123 -22.74 21.59 -0.59
C GLY A 123 -23.91 21.18 0.33
N ALA A 124 -23.69 21.05 1.65
CA ALA A 124 -24.67 20.47 2.57
C ALA A 124 -25.19 21.41 3.67
N ASN A 125 -24.58 22.57 3.90
CA ASN A 125 -25.05 23.50 4.93
C ASN A 125 -25.67 24.74 4.27
N PRO A 126 -26.97 25.02 4.50
CA PRO A 126 -27.58 26.26 4.05
C PRO A 126 -26.90 27.47 4.72
N PRO A 127 -26.93 28.64 4.08
CA PRO A 127 -26.30 29.84 4.62
C PRO A 127 -26.77 30.10 6.06
N VAL A 128 -25.83 30.52 6.91
CA VAL A 128 -26.18 31.23 8.14
C VAL A 128 -26.90 32.51 7.69
N SER A 129 -28.22 32.52 7.84
CA SER A 129 -29.09 33.62 7.42
C SER A 129 -28.52 34.98 7.85
N GLY A 130 -28.24 35.86 6.88
CA GLY A 130 -27.96 37.27 7.15
C GLY A 130 -26.79 37.88 6.38
N THR A 131 -25.97 37.11 5.66
CA THR A 131 -24.93 37.69 4.80
C THR A 131 -25.46 37.84 3.38
N THR A 132 -25.64 39.08 2.94
CA THR A 132 -25.94 39.39 1.53
C THR A 132 -24.72 38.98 0.70
N PRO A 133 -24.87 38.16 -0.35
CA PRO A 133 -23.77 37.85 -1.26
C PRO A 133 -23.18 39.16 -1.78
N VAL A 134 -21.85 39.23 -1.82
CA VAL A 134 -21.19 40.39 -2.40
C VAL A 134 -21.51 40.41 -3.90
N ASP A 135 -21.69 41.60 -4.48
CA ASP A 135 -21.88 41.72 -5.92
C ASP A 135 -20.67 41.14 -6.68
N GLU A 136 -20.91 40.72 -7.93
CA GLU A 136 -19.90 40.02 -8.72
C GLU A 136 -18.64 40.87 -8.98
N GLU A 137 -18.78 42.20 -9.09
CA GLU A 137 -17.68 43.11 -9.36
C GLU A 137 -16.74 43.20 -8.15
N THR A 138 -17.32 43.41 -6.96
CA THR A 138 -16.56 43.40 -5.70
C THR A 138 -15.96 42.02 -5.44
N LEU A 139 -16.67 40.92 -5.73
CA LEU A 139 -16.14 39.57 -5.60
C LEU A 139 -14.93 39.37 -6.52
N ARG A 140 -15.03 39.80 -7.78
CA ARG A 140 -13.93 39.73 -8.76
C ARG A 140 -12.71 40.54 -8.31
N ALA A 141 -12.92 41.74 -7.75
CA ALA A 141 -11.85 42.57 -7.21
C ALA A 141 -11.12 41.87 -6.04
N ARG A 142 -11.88 41.27 -5.11
CA ARG A 142 -11.33 40.52 -3.97
C ARG A 142 -10.56 39.28 -4.40
N VAL A 143 -11.10 38.50 -5.35
CA VAL A 143 -10.39 37.34 -5.90
C VAL A 143 -9.08 37.78 -6.57
N SER A 144 -9.08 38.92 -7.26
CA SER A 144 -7.86 39.45 -7.88
C SER A 144 -6.79 39.80 -6.84
N GLU A 145 -7.17 40.38 -5.69
CA GLU A 145 -6.26 40.62 -4.55
C GLU A 145 -5.74 39.31 -3.94
N VAL A 146 -6.59 38.28 -3.86
CA VAL A 146 -6.19 36.97 -3.36
C VAL A 146 -5.14 36.31 -4.26
N LEU A 147 -5.26 36.44 -5.59
CA LEU A 147 -4.29 35.86 -6.54
C LEU A 147 -2.86 36.37 -6.30
N THR A 148 -2.71 37.64 -5.91
CA THR A 148 -1.39 38.22 -5.61
C THR A 148 -0.79 37.72 -4.30
N ARG A 149 -1.56 36.99 -3.48
CA ARG A 149 -1.17 36.44 -2.18
C ARG A 149 -1.04 34.92 -2.18
N LEU A 150 -1.27 34.26 -3.32
CA LEU A 150 -1.06 32.82 -3.43
C LEU A 150 0.43 32.49 -3.36
N ALA A 151 0.76 31.43 -2.62
CA ALA A 151 2.09 30.88 -2.53
C ALA A 151 2.16 29.50 -3.20
N VAL A 152 3.33 29.14 -3.69
CA VAL A 152 3.61 27.78 -4.17
C VAL A 152 3.94 26.89 -2.99
N GLY A 153 3.16 25.84 -2.83
CA GLY A 153 3.36 24.79 -1.84
C GLY A 153 4.15 23.60 -2.41
N GLN A 154 3.80 22.40 -1.96
CA GLN A 154 4.47 21.17 -2.39
C GLN A 154 4.30 20.93 -3.89
N VAL A 155 5.40 20.51 -4.53
CA VAL A 155 5.43 20.05 -5.92
C VAL A 155 5.49 18.52 -5.91
N LYS A 156 4.54 17.87 -6.60
CA LYS A 156 4.49 16.41 -6.76
C LYS A 156 4.68 16.07 -8.23
N THR A 157 5.53 15.10 -8.53
CA THR A 157 5.68 14.57 -9.89
C THR A 157 4.56 13.58 -10.19
N ARG A 158 3.97 13.68 -11.38
CA ARG A 158 2.91 12.79 -11.87
C ARG A 158 3.29 12.27 -13.26
N GLU A 159 2.89 11.03 -13.55
CA GLU A 159 3.12 10.32 -14.84
C GLU A 159 4.58 10.36 -15.33
N GLU A 160 5.40 9.40 -14.89
CA GLU A 160 6.77 9.16 -15.40
C GLU A 160 7.67 10.42 -15.45
N GLY A 161 7.42 11.41 -14.60
CA GLY A 161 8.20 12.65 -14.54
C GLY A 161 7.88 13.68 -15.64
N THR A 162 6.79 13.49 -16.39
CA THR A 162 6.40 14.41 -17.47
C THR A 162 5.45 15.52 -17.03
N SER A 163 4.77 15.36 -15.89
CA SER A 163 3.91 16.40 -15.32
C SER A 163 4.24 16.67 -13.86
N LEU A 164 4.09 17.93 -13.46
CA LEU A 164 4.27 18.42 -12.09
C LEU A 164 2.92 18.95 -11.61
N GLU A 165 2.44 18.42 -10.49
CA GLU A 165 1.35 19.00 -9.73
C GLU A 165 1.91 19.94 -8.67
N VAL A 166 1.64 21.23 -8.83
CA VAL A 166 2.07 22.29 -7.91
C VAL A 166 0.87 22.68 -7.05
N ALA A 167 0.96 22.47 -5.74
CA ALA A 167 -0.06 22.94 -4.81
C ALA A 167 0.00 24.47 -4.69
N LEU A 168 -1.15 25.14 -4.80
CA LEU A 168 -1.26 26.57 -4.51
C LEU A 168 -1.85 26.73 -3.11
N THR A 169 -1.19 27.54 -2.28
CA THR A 169 -1.57 27.76 -0.88
C THR A 169 -1.94 29.22 -0.62
N TYR A 170 -2.89 29.42 0.30
CA TYR A 170 -3.28 30.72 0.83
C TYR A 170 -3.33 30.59 2.36
N ARG A 171 -2.63 31.46 3.09
CA ARG A 171 -2.48 31.38 4.56
C ARG A 171 -2.11 29.96 5.04
N SER A 172 -1.15 29.34 4.37
CA SER A 172 -0.65 27.98 4.64
C SER A 172 -1.65 26.83 4.40
N LYS A 173 -2.83 27.09 3.85
CA LYS A 173 -3.80 26.04 3.45
C LYS A 173 -3.80 25.85 1.94
N GLN A 174 -3.92 24.61 1.45
CA GLN A 174 -4.02 24.33 0.02
C GLN A 174 -5.41 24.69 -0.52
N VAL A 175 -5.43 25.52 -1.57
CA VAL A 175 -6.67 26.06 -2.14
C VAL A 175 -6.87 25.69 -3.61
N ALA A 176 -5.78 25.42 -4.33
CA ALA A 176 -5.84 24.99 -5.72
C ALA A 176 -4.65 24.07 -6.07
N THR A 177 -4.65 23.53 -7.28
CA THR A 177 -3.54 22.73 -7.81
C THR A 177 -3.36 23.04 -9.28
N LEU A 178 -2.12 23.36 -9.62
CA LEU A 178 -1.68 23.68 -10.96
C LEU A 178 -0.97 22.46 -11.54
N THR A 179 -1.30 22.08 -12.77
CA THR A 179 -0.55 21.05 -13.49
C THR A 179 0.36 21.71 -14.50
N VAL A 180 1.65 21.43 -14.41
CA VAL A 180 2.69 21.99 -15.29
C VAL A 180 3.34 20.84 -16.03
N ASP A 181 3.51 20.96 -17.34
CA ASP A 181 4.32 20.03 -18.11
C ASP A 181 5.80 20.24 -17.74
N ALA A 182 6.46 19.20 -17.24
CA ALA A 182 7.84 19.28 -16.78
C ALA A 182 8.83 19.55 -17.92
N ARG A 183 8.48 19.21 -19.17
CA ARG A 183 9.36 19.33 -20.34
C ARG A 183 9.32 20.73 -20.92
N THR A 184 8.14 21.32 -21.00
CA THR A 184 7.93 22.63 -21.61
C THR A 184 7.83 23.76 -20.58
N SER A 185 7.71 23.42 -19.29
CA SER A 185 7.38 24.36 -18.21
C SER A 185 6.07 25.13 -18.47
N THR A 186 5.19 24.61 -19.33
CA THR A 186 3.91 25.24 -19.65
C THR A 186 2.82 24.70 -18.74
N VAL A 187 1.95 25.58 -18.26
CA VAL A 187 0.74 25.17 -17.56
C VAL A 187 -0.15 24.38 -18.52
N ILE A 188 -0.52 23.18 -18.11
CA ILE A 188 -1.49 22.36 -18.83
C ILE A 188 -2.87 22.82 -18.37
N SER A 189 -3.59 23.54 -19.25
CA SER A 189 -4.96 23.96 -18.95
C SER A 189 -5.81 22.71 -18.70
N LYS A 190 -6.64 22.74 -17.65
CA LYS A 190 -7.53 21.62 -17.30
C LYS A 190 -8.64 21.38 -18.35
N GLY A 191 -8.62 22.09 -19.49
CA GLY A 191 -9.64 22.05 -20.54
C GLY A 191 -9.11 21.80 -21.96
N GLU A 192 -7.82 21.93 -22.24
CA GLU A 192 -7.25 21.62 -23.56
C GLU A 192 -6.35 20.40 -23.44
N ARG A 193 -6.94 19.22 -23.62
CA ARG A 193 -6.16 18.15 -24.24
C ARG A 193 -5.79 18.65 -25.64
N PRO A 194 -4.51 18.68 -26.03
CA PRO A 194 -4.18 19.02 -27.40
C PRO A 194 -4.94 18.06 -28.33
N PRO A 195 -5.46 18.54 -29.47
CA PRO A 195 -6.08 17.67 -30.45
C PRO A 195 -5.01 16.66 -30.84
N SER A 196 -5.16 15.42 -30.39
CA SER A 196 -4.35 14.31 -30.87
C SER A 196 -4.60 14.24 -32.37
N GLU A 197 -3.65 14.75 -33.15
CA GLU A 197 -3.62 14.58 -34.59
C GLU A 197 -3.90 13.13 -34.91
N GLY A 198 -4.98 12.93 -35.67
CA GLY A 198 -5.44 11.61 -36.03
C GLY A 198 -4.38 10.85 -36.81
N LYS A 199 -4.17 9.60 -36.41
CA LYS A 199 -3.89 8.49 -37.30
C LYS A 199 -4.16 7.19 -36.57
N GLY A 200 -4.92 6.31 -37.22
CA GLY A 200 -4.99 4.90 -36.84
C GLY A 200 -6.17 4.55 -35.96
N GLN A 201 -7.31 4.39 -36.62
CA GLN A 201 -8.38 3.49 -36.20
C GLN A 201 -7.80 2.07 -36.05
N GLU A 202 -7.22 1.75 -34.90
CA GLU A 202 -7.00 0.36 -34.50
C GLU A 202 -8.22 -0.14 -33.74
N ARG A 203 -8.69 -1.31 -34.20
CA ARG A 203 -9.75 -2.13 -33.63
C ARG A 203 -9.67 -2.18 -32.10
N PRO A 204 -10.82 -2.39 -31.42
CA PRO A 204 -10.83 -2.70 -30.00
C PRO A 204 -10.27 -4.10 -29.78
N GLU A 205 -8.94 -4.25 -29.81
CA GLU A 205 -8.29 -5.39 -29.22
C GLU A 205 -8.47 -5.29 -27.71
N GLY A 206 -9.36 -6.15 -27.20
CA GLY A 206 -9.35 -6.68 -25.85
C GLY A 206 -8.77 -5.74 -24.80
N LYS A 207 -9.51 -4.68 -24.47
CA LYS A 207 -9.45 -4.13 -23.11
C LYS A 207 -9.86 -5.27 -22.18
N LYS A 208 -8.87 -6.10 -21.81
CA LYS A 208 -8.93 -7.00 -20.66
C LYS A 208 -9.57 -6.17 -19.58
N ALA A 209 -10.72 -6.61 -19.10
CA ALA A 209 -11.44 -5.96 -18.02
C ALA A 209 -10.43 -5.76 -16.88
N ARG A 210 -9.81 -4.57 -16.82
CA ARG A 210 -9.14 -4.10 -15.63
C ARG A 210 -10.29 -3.96 -14.67
N LEU A 211 -10.41 -4.96 -13.78
CA LEU A 211 -11.19 -4.89 -12.57
C LEU A 211 -11.03 -3.46 -12.05
N VAL A 212 -12.15 -2.75 -11.98
CA VAL A 212 -12.23 -1.36 -11.57
C VAL A 212 -11.24 -1.15 -10.42
N PRO A 213 -10.27 -0.22 -10.53
CA PRO A 213 -9.36 0.12 -9.44
C PRO A 213 -10.15 0.91 -8.38
N GLY A 214 -11.10 0.20 -7.77
CA GLY A 214 -11.88 0.61 -6.63
C GLY A 214 -11.28 -0.05 -5.39
N ASN A 215 -11.60 0.57 -4.26
CA ASN A 215 -11.05 0.41 -2.92
C ASN A 215 -11.08 -1.01 -2.29
N LEU A 216 -11.24 -2.08 -3.08
CA LEU A 216 -11.32 -3.48 -2.64
C LEU A 216 -9.94 -4.07 -2.28
N VAL A 217 -8.85 -3.42 -2.64
CA VAL A 217 -7.50 -4.00 -2.46
C VAL A 217 -6.99 -3.88 -1.03
N GLN A 218 -7.28 -2.77 -0.35
CA GLN A 218 -7.02 -2.62 1.07
C GLN A 218 -7.78 -3.64 1.95
N PRO A 219 -9.11 -3.83 1.79
CA PRO A 219 -9.85 -4.79 2.61
C PRO A 219 -9.39 -6.24 2.38
N LEU A 220 -8.83 -6.59 1.21
CA LEU A 220 -8.26 -7.92 0.98
C LEU A 220 -7.04 -8.21 1.87
N GLY A 221 -6.14 -7.23 2.06
CA GLY A 221 -4.99 -7.38 2.95
C GLY A 221 -5.41 -7.54 4.41
N TRP A 222 -6.38 -6.72 4.85
CA TRP A 222 -6.97 -6.83 6.19
C TRP A 222 -7.69 -8.16 6.41
N LEU A 223 -8.45 -8.63 5.42
CA LEU A 223 -9.15 -9.90 5.48
C LEU A 223 -8.16 -11.07 5.59
N ALA A 224 -7.07 -11.05 4.82
CA ALA A 224 -6.00 -12.06 4.92
C ALA A 224 -5.39 -12.09 6.32
N ALA A 225 -5.09 -10.92 6.89
CA ALA A 225 -4.58 -10.80 8.26
C ALA A 225 -5.58 -11.36 9.30
N MET A 226 -6.86 -11.01 9.19
CA MET A 226 -7.91 -11.52 10.10
C MET A 226 -8.06 -13.03 10.02
N ILE A 227 -8.06 -13.61 8.82
CA ILE A 227 -8.13 -15.07 8.65
C ILE A 227 -6.90 -15.75 9.25
N ALA A 228 -5.70 -15.17 9.10
CA ALA A 228 -4.49 -15.70 9.71
C ALA A 228 -4.56 -15.69 11.25
N ILE A 229 -5.07 -14.60 11.84
CA ILE A 229 -5.29 -14.48 13.29
C ILE A 229 -6.30 -15.54 13.77
N VAL A 230 -7.46 -15.64 13.13
CA VAL A 230 -8.50 -16.62 13.47
C VAL A 230 -7.96 -18.05 13.35
N SER A 231 -7.21 -18.34 12.29
CA SER A 231 -6.56 -19.65 12.10
C SER A 231 -5.63 -20.01 13.26
N THR A 232 -4.89 -19.02 13.78
CA THR A 232 -3.95 -19.22 14.89
C THR A 232 -4.65 -19.36 16.24
N LEU A 233 -5.69 -18.57 16.50
CA LEU A 233 -6.52 -18.70 17.70
C LEU A 233 -7.24 -20.06 17.71
N HIS A 234 -7.72 -20.52 16.56
CA HIS A 234 -8.31 -21.84 16.42
C HIS A 234 -7.30 -22.96 16.77
N TYR A 235 -6.02 -22.78 16.44
CA TYR A 235 -4.95 -23.71 16.85
C TYR A 235 -4.59 -23.61 18.34
N SER A 236 -4.66 -22.44 18.96
CA SER A 236 -4.41 -22.30 20.40
C SER A 236 -5.48 -23.05 21.22
N TRP A 237 -6.75 -23.03 20.77
CA TRP A 237 -7.83 -23.84 21.35
C TRP A 237 -7.50 -25.34 21.30
N ARG A 238 -6.80 -25.82 20.29
CA ARG A 238 -6.35 -27.23 20.24
C ARG A 238 -5.50 -27.63 21.45
N ARG A 239 -4.68 -26.74 22.04
CA ARG A 239 -3.92 -27.09 23.25
C ARG A 239 -4.84 -27.41 24.43
N ALA A 240 -5.94 -26.65 24.58
CA ALA A 240 -6.96 -26.91 25.59
C ALA A 240 -7.74 -28.21 25.31
N GLN A 241 -7.89 -28.63 24.05
CA GLN A 241 -8.51 -29.93 23.76
C GLN A 241 -7.57 -31.13 23.99
N THR A 242 -6.24 -30.95 23.84
CA THR A 242 -5.30 -32.04 24.12
C THR A 242 -5.21 -32.44 25.58
N THR A 243 -5.51 -31.53 26.53
CA THR A 243 -5.65 -31.88 27.95
C THR A 243 -6.92 -32.70 28.18
N VAL A 244 -8.05 -32.26 27.62
CA VAL A 244 -9.33 -33.02 27.68
C VAL A 244 -9.19 -34.43 27.11
N ILE A 245 -8.44 -34.61 26.01
CA ILE A 245 -8.20 -35.94 25.42
C ILE A 245 -7.41 -36.85 26.36
N ARG A 246 -6.45 -36.31 27.14
CA ARG A 246 -5.67 -37.10 28.10
C ARG A 246 -6.54 -37.61 29.24
N GLU A 247 -7.53 -36.83 29.65
CA GLU A 247 -8.44 -37.14 30.75
C GLU A 247 -9.62 -38.01 30.30
N SER A 248 -10.03 -37.91 29.04
CA SER A 248 -11.14 -38.70 28.49
C SER A 248 -10.81 -40.19 28.30
N GLN A 249 -11.76 -41.07 28.64
CA GLN A 249 -11.69 -42.52 28.41
C GLN A 249 -12.84 -42.99 27.50
N GLY A 250 -12.71 -44.18 26.91
CA GLY A 250 -13.75 -44.80 26.07
C GLY A 250 -14.15 -43.98 24.85
N ASP A 251 -15.45 -43.97 24.54
CA ASP A 251 -16.01 -43.32 23.34
C ASP A 251 -15.81 -41.80 23.32
N ALA A 252 -15.76 -41.16 24.49
CA ALA A 252 -15.49 -39.73 24.61
C ALA A 252 -14.12 -39.36 24.02
N LYS A 253 -13.12 -40.24 24.17
CA LYS A 253 -11.78 -40.06 23.59
C LYS A 253 -11.82 -40.13 22.07
N ALA A 254 -12.60 -41.05 21.49
CA ALA A 254 -12.75 -41.18 20.04
C ALA A 254 -13.43 -39.96 19.41
N VAL A 255 -14.44 -39.39 20.08
CA VAL A 255 -15.09 -38.14 19.66
C VAL A 255 -14.11 -36.96 19.74
N ALA A 256 -13.36 -36.85 20.83
CA ALA A 256 -12.38 -35.78 21.01
C ALA A 256 -11.23 -35.84 19.99
N ILE A 257 -10.75 -37.03 19.62
CA ILE A 257 -9.75 -37.21 18.55
C ILE A 257 -10.32 -36.80 17.18
N ARG A 258 -11.57 -37.15 16.87
CA ARG A 258 -12.23 -36.73 15.62
C ARG A 258 -12.33 -35.20 15.54
N ARG A 259 -12.76 -34.56 16.62
CA ARG A 259 -12.82 -33.09 16.72
C ARG A 259 -11.45 -32.45 16.56
N LEU A 260 -10.42 -32.99 17.21
CA LEU A 260 -9.05 -32.50 17.07
C LEU A 260 -8.56 -32.57 15.61
N ARG A 261 -8.91 -33.64 14.89
CA ARG A 261 -8.55 -33.79 13.49
C ARG A 261 -9.25 -32.76 12.61
N SER A 262 -10.54 -32.49 12.82
CA SER A 262 -11.24 -31.45 12.05
C SER A 262 -10.68 -30.06 12.34
N LEU A 263 -10.31 -29.78 13.60
CA LEU A 263 -9.71 -28.49 13.96
C LEU A 263 -8.36 -28.26 13.25
N LEU A 264 -7.53 -29.31 13.17
CA LEU A 264 -6.25 -29.27 12.45
C LEU A 264 -6.45 -29.04 10.97
N TRP A 265 -7.42 -29.73 10.36
CA TRP A 265 -7.73 -29.57 8.94
C TRP A 265 -8.24 -28.16 8.65
N GLY A 266 -9.12 -27.61 9.50
CA GLY A 266 -9.59 -26.23 9.38
C GLY A 266 -8.47 -25.19 9.44
N HIS A 267 -7.52 -25.35 10.37
CA HIS A 267 -6.35 -24.46 10.46
C HIS A 267 -5.51 -24.45 9.17
N GLU A 268 -5.28 -25.62 8.58
CA GLU A 268 -4.55 -25.76 7.31
C GLU A 268 -5.32 -25.06 6.17
N VAL A 269 -6.63 -25.30 6.04
CA VAL A 269 -7.49 -24.66 5.03
C VAL A 269 -7.48 -23.13 5.17
N PHE A 270 -7.63 -22.60 6.39
CA PHE A 270 -7.57 -21.15 6.61
C PHE A 270 -6.18 -20.57 6.32
N GLY A 271 -5.10 -21.31 6.61
CA GLY A 271 -3.75 -20.90 6.25
C GLY A 271 -3.57 -20.74 4.74
N PHE A 272 -4.05 -21.71 3.96
CA PHE A 272 -4.03 -21.62 2.49
C PHE A 272 -4.92 -20.50 1.95
N LEU A 273 -6.11 -20.30 2.53
CA LEU A 273 -7.01 -19.23 2.14
C LEU A 273 -6.37 -17.85 2.39
N ALA A 274 -5.74 -17.65 3.55
CA ALA A 274 -5.02 -16.43 3.87
C ALA A 274 -3.84 -16.19 2.91
N LEU A 275 -3.09 -17.25 2.57
CA LEU A 275 -2.01 -17.16 1.59
C LEU A 275 -2.54 -16.78 0.20
N GLY A 276 -3.64 -17.38 -0.25
CA GLY A 276 -4.26 -17.05 -1.54
C GLY A 276 -4.68 -15.58 -1.63
N LEU A 277 -5.29 -15.05 -0.57
CA LEU A 277 -5.65 -13.63 -0.49
C LEU A 277 -4.41 -12.72 -0.45
N ALA A 278 -3.35 -13.12 0.25
CA ALA A 278 -2.08 -12.40 0.27
C ALA A 278 -1.40 -12.38 -1.12
N VAL A 279 -1.42 -13.49 -1.86
CA VAL A 279 -0.92 -13.53 -3.25
C VAL A 279 -1.75 -12.61 -4.15
N LEU A 280 -3.07 -12.66 -4.05
CA LEU A 280 -3.95 -11.78 -4.83
C LEU A 280 -3.67 -10.30 -4.53
N HIS A 281 -3.50 -9.96 -3.25
CA HIS A 281 -3.13 -8.63 -2.81
C HIS A 281 -1.76 -8.21 -3.37
N LEU A 282 -0.77 -9.10 -3.33
CA LEU A 282 0.58 -8.85 -3.86
C LEU A 282 0.56 -8.60 -5.38
N VAL A 283 -0.12 -9.46 -6.15
CA VAL A 283 -0.26 -9.32 -7.60
C VAL A 283 -0.90 -7.98 -7.97
N ASN A 284 -1.88 -7.54 -7.21
CA ASN A 284 -2.56 -6.28 -7.49
C ASN A 284 -1.75 -5.03 -7.13
N PHE A 285 -0.70 -5.17 -6.32
CA PHE A 285 0.20 -4.09 -5.94
C PHE A 285 1.62 -4.25 -6.50
N TRP A 286 1.84 -5.19 -7.41
CA TRP A 286 3.16 -5.56 -7.92
C TRP A 286 3.98 -4.34 -8.34
N ASP A 287 3.37 -3.43 -9.11
CA ASP A 287 4.04 -2.25 -9.68
C ASP A 287 4.29 -1.12 -8.65
N ARG A 288 3.68 -1.20 -7.46
CA ARG A 288 3.77 -0.16 -6.40
C ARG A 288 4.55 -0.63 -5.18
N LEU A 289 4.89 -1.91 -5.11
CA LEU A 289 5.57 -2.49 -3.97
C LEU A 289 7.06 -2.23 -4.06
N GLN A 290 7.50 -1.11 -3.49
CA GLN A 290 8.90 -0.99 -3.08
C GLN A 290 9.22 -2.12 -2.08
N VAL A 291 10.49 -2.57 -2.06
CA VAL A 291 10.97 -3.56 -1.07
C VAL A 291 10.66 -3.00 0.32
N SER A 292 9.63 -3.56 0.95
CA SER A 292 8.97 -2.99 2.12
C SER A 292 8.52 -4.11 3.06
N THR A 293 8.04 -3.73 4.23
CA THR A 293 7.50 -4.65 5.24
C THR A 293 6.43 -5.61 4.69
N SER A 294 5.69 -5.20 3.64
CA SER A 294 4.69 -6.05 2.97
C SER A 294 5.31 -7.27 2.29
N TRP A 295 6.47 -7.13 1.64
CA TRP A 295 7.20 -8.26 1.06
C TRP A 295 7.72 -9.22 2.12
N LEU A 296 8.29 -8.67 3.20
CA LEU A 296 8.75 -9.47 4.33
C LEU A 296 7.61 -10.32 4.90
N LEU A 297 6.45 -9.69 5.17
CA LEU A 297 5.27 -10.40 5.67
C LEU A 297 4.76 -11.47 4.71
N PHE A 298 4.78 -11.20 3.41
CA PHE A 298 4.40 -12.17 2.40
C PHE A 298 5.31 -13.41 2.44
N PHE A 299 6.63 -13.24 2.42
CA PHE A 299 7.57 -14.36 2.47
C PHE A 299 7.50 -15.13 3.79
N MET A 300 7.28 -14.42 4.90
CA MET A 300 7.03 -15.07 6.19
C MET A 300 5.77 -15.91 6.16
N MET A 301 4.65 -15.40 5.61
CA MET A 301 3.41 -16.15 5.46
C MET A 301 3.62 -17.41 4.60
N VAL A 302 4.28 -17.28 3.45
CA VAL A 302 4.62 -18.42 2.58
C VAL A 302 5.41 -19.46 3.38
N THR A 303 6.43 -19.05 4.12
CA THR A 303 7.27 -19.95 4.93
C THR A 303 6.48 -20.63 6.05
N VAL A 304 5.58 -19.91 6.73
CA VAL A 304 4.68 -20.48 7.75
C VAL A 304 3.77 -21.54 7.13
N VAL A 305 3.11 -21.23 6.02
CA VAL A 305 2.17 -22.16 5.36
C VAL A 305 2.91 -23.38 4.81
N LEU A 306 3.99 -23.19 4.07
CA LEU A 306 4.78 -24.30 3.51
C LEU A 306 5.37 -25.19 4.60
N SER A 307 5.85 -24.63 5.70
CA SER A 307 6.30 -25.44 6.83
C SER A 307 5.14 -26.22 7.45
N GLY A 308 3.93 -25.66 7.50
CA GLY A 308 2.71 -26.38 7.89
C GLY A 308 2.43 -27.61 7.02
N VAL A 309 2.49 -27.45 5.69
CA VAL A 309 2.32 -28.54 4.72
C VAL A 309 3.42 -29.59 4.84
N PHE A 310 4.66 -29.14 5.02
CA PHE A 310 5.82 -30.01 5.17
C PHE A 310 5.63 -31.01 6.32
N ARG A 311 5.02 -30.59 7.44
CA ARG A 311 4.66 -31.47 8.55
C ARG A 311 3.67 -32.55 8.16
N GLN A 312 2.72 -32.25 7.29
CA GLN A 312 1.71 -33.23 6.85
C GLN A 312 2.38 -34.35 6.02
N VAL A 313 3.29 -33.97 5.14
CA VAL A 313 4.01 -34.91 4.27
C VAL A 313 5.04 -35.73 5.06
N THR A 314 5.85 -35.06 5.88
CA THR A 314 6.99 -35.69 6.57
C THR A 314 6.69 -36.14 8.00
N GLY A 315 5.45 -35.95 8.46
CA GLY A 315 5.03 -36.16 9.84
C GLY A 315 5.19 -37.59 10.35
N ARG A 316 5.45 -38.57 9.47
CA ARG A 316 5.78 -39.95 9.83
C ARG A 316 7.11 -40.08 10.58
N TYR A 317 8.06 -39.16 10.35
CA TYR A 317 9.36 -39.18 10.98
C TYR A 317 9.35 -38.37 12.30
N GLN A 318 9.55 -39.05 13.43
CA GLN A 318 9.51 -38.41 14.76
C GLN A 318 10.53 -37.26 14.91
N LEU A 319 11.71 -37.41 14.33
CA LEU A 319 12.78 -36.41 14.40
C LEU A 319 12.34 -35.12 13.70
N VAL A 320 11.86 -35.23 12.46
CA VAL A 320 11.33 -34.09 11.69
C VAL A 320 10.18 -33.42 12.43
N ARG A 321 9.29 -34.20 13.06
CA ARG A 321 8.17 -33.66 13.84
C ARG A 321 8.61 -32.81 15.03
N MET A 322 9.69 -33.19 15.72
CA MET A 322 10.22 -32.44 16.86
C MET A 322 10.85 -31.13 16.41
N TYR A 323 11.75 -31.18 15.41
CA TYR A 323 12.38 -29.98 14.84
C TYR A 323 11.39 -29.03 14.20
N TRP A 324 10.42 -29.56 13.46
CA TRP A 324 9.36 -28.77 12.85
C TRP A 324 8.63 -27.92 13.89
N ARG A 325 8.30 -28.50 15.06
CA ARG A 325 7.57 -27.78 16.10
C ARG A 325 8.41 -26.65 16.71
N SER A 326 9.70 -26.89 16.91
CA SER A 326 10.64 -25.89 17.41
C SER A 326 10.92 -24.77 16.41
N PHE A 327 10.72 -25.01 15.12
CA PHE A 327 10.87 -23.99 14.08
C PHE A 327 9.57 -23.24 13.81
N HIS A 328 8.49 -23.95 13.48
CA HIS A 328 7.24 -23.38 13.02
C HIS A 328 6.58 -22.50 14.07
N ILE A 329 6.55 -22.92 15.35
CA ILE A 329 5.89 -22.14 16.40
C ILE A 329 6.54 -20.77 16.62
N PRO A 330 7.86 -20.64 16.90
CA PRO A 330 8.47 -19.32 17.09
C PRO A 330 8.44 -18.48 15.82
N TYR A 331 8.57 -19.09 14.64
CA TYR A 331 8.48 -18.36 13.38
C TYR A 331 7.08 -17.76 13.14
N THR A 332 6.02 -18.50 13.48
CA THR A 332 4.64 -17.98 13.45
C THR A 332 4.45 -16.83 14.46
N VAL A 333 5.05 -16.92 15.66
CA VAL A 333 5.02 -15.82 16.64
C VAL A 333 5.72 -14.57 16.09
N LEU A 334 6.90 -14.74 15.49
CA LEU A 334 7.63 -13.65 14.85
C LEU A 334 6.82 -13.02 13.71
N PHE A 335 6.17 -13.84 12.89
CA PHE A 335 5.27 -13.37 11.83
C PHE A 335 4.16 -12.47 12.38
N PHE A 336 3.51 -12.87 13.47
CA PHE A 336 2.48 -12.03 14.10
C PHE A 336 3.02 -10.74 14.70
N ALA A 337 4.22 -10.77 15.30
CA ALA A 337 4.85 -9.55 15.81
C ALA A 337 5.08 -8.53 14.69
N VAL A 338 5.63 -8.97 13.55
CA VAL A 338 5.83 -8.11 12.37
C VAL A 338 4.48 -7.64 11.81
N LEU A 339 3.47 -8.50 11.80
CA LEU A 339 2.13 -8.17 11.30
C LEU A 339 1.48 -7.07 12.16
N ILE A 340 1.60 -7.14 13.49
CA ILE A 340 1.08 -6.13 14.41
C ILE A 340 1.76 -4.78 14.16
N VAL A 341 3.10 -4.75 14.06
CA VAL A 341 3.84 -3.51 13.75
C VAL A 341 3.36 -2.93 12.43
N HIS A 342 3.22 -3.76 11.39
CA HIS A 342 2.74 -3.31 10.09
C HIS A 342 1.32 -2.72 10.15
N VAL A 343 0.41 -3.37 10.88
CA VAL A 343 -0.96 -2.88 11.10
C VAL A 343 -0.96 -1.54 11.83
N LEU A 344 -0.14 -1.40 12.89
CA LEU A 344 -0.04 -0.15 13.66
C LEU A 344 0.52 1.00 12.82
N MET A 345 1.55 0.76 12.01
CA MET A 345 2.07 1.76 11.07
C MET A 345 0.98 2.24 10.12
N LYS A 346 0.17 1.31 9.58
CA LYS A 346 -0.93 1.64 8.66
C LYS A 346 -2.08 2.38 9.33
N ILE A 347 -2.39 2.10 10.59
CA ILE A 347 -3.38 2.87 11.36
C ILE A 347 -2.86 4.28 11.67
N GLY A 348 -1.58 4.41 12.02
CA GLY A 348 -0.96 5.72 12.28
C GLY A 348 -0.97 6.65 11.06
N GLU A 349 -0.74 6.09 9.88
CA GLU A 349 -0.90 6.82 8.61
C GLU A 349 -2.34 7.29 8.35
N LEU A 350 -3.36 6.63 8.92
CA LEU A 350 -4.77 6.97 8.72
C LEU A 350 -5.33 7.96 9.75
N GLY A 351 -4.65 8.16 10.88
CA GLY A 351 -5.11 9.03 11.98
C GLY A 351 -4.32 10.32 12.15
N GLY A 352 -3.41 10.63 11.22
CA GLY A 352 -2.53 11.81 11.24
C GLY A 352 -3.04 13.02 10.45
N ASP A 353 -4.24 12.93 9.87
CA ASP A 353 -4.99 14.03 9.26
C ASP A 353 -6.12 14.47 10.21
#